data_AF-A0A7W1P3T0-F1
#
_entry.id   AF-A0A7W1P3T0-F1
#
_cell.length_a   1.000
_cell.length_b   1.000
_cell.length_c   1.000
_cell.angle_alpha   90.00
_cell.angle_beta   90.00
_cell.angle_gamma   90.00
#
_symmetry.space_group_name_H-M   'P 1'
#
loop_
_entity.id
_entity.type
_entity.pdbx_description
1 polymer ?
#
loop_
_entity_poly.entity_id
_entity_poly.type
_entity_poly.pdbx_seq_one_letter_code
_entity_poly.pdbx_strand_id
1 'polypeptide(L)'
;MDQVEPEANRARSSRAWFSASIEEFRRTDAETILGHIAKYAEYDVVLTQRNTWLAQIEILRSALSELNGDIFFEFTVPRLGRRIDVVLLIGATVFAIEFKVGEHDFKRAALDQVWDYALDLKNFHEASHAVFVAPILIATEARSVPLAIYRDDDGVYRPLTVTPTELPAAIAAIVERSQGSHRSDQLGDSTISSDPYNRRSSSIALCAALR
;
A
#
# COMPACT_ATOMS: atom_id res chain seq x y z
N MET A 1 5.48 11.25 -45.17
CA MET A 1 5.37 9.83 -45.53
C MET A 1 6.79 9.29 -45.43
N ASP A 2 7.26 8.65 -44.36
CA ASP A 2 6.67 8.14 -43.11
C ASP A 2 7.74 8.33 -42.02
N GLN A 3 7.41 8.95 -40.89
CA GLN A 3 7.33 8.32 -39.56
C GLN A 3 8.48 7.31 -39.29
N VAL A 4 9.52 7.78 -38.60
CA VAL A 4 10.42 6.90 -37.84
C VAL A 4 10.22 7.25 -36.37
N GLU A 5 9.33 6.49 -35.75
CA GLU A 5 9.04 6.50 -34.32
C GLU A 5 10.07 5.63 -33.60
N PRO A 6 10.73 6.08 -32.51
CA PRO A 6 11.43 5.16 -31.62
C PRO A 6 10.56 4.89 -30.38
N GLU A 7 9.63 3.93 -30.50
CA GLU A 7 8.90 3.32 -29.36
C GLU A 7 9.80 2.46 -28.45
N ALA A 8 11.10 2.35 -28.74
CA ALA A 8 12.01 1.42 -28.07
C ALA A 8 12.70 1.98 -26.81
N ASN A 9 12.09 2.93 -26.09
CA ASN A 9 12.55 3.35 -24.76
C ASN A 9 11.45 3.35 -23.68
N ARG A 10 10.40 2.53 -23.84
CA ARG A 10 9.46 2.19 -22.76
C ARG A 10 10.13 1.20 -21.79
N ALA A 11 11.29 1.58 -21.25
CA ALA A 11 12.04 0.82 -20.27
C ALA A 11 11.17 0.65 -19.01
N ARG A 12 10.76 -0.60 -18.72
CA ARG A 12 10.10 -1.05 -17.47
C ARG A 12 9.31 0.04 -16.75
N SER A 13 8.05 0.22 -17.15
CA SER A 13 7.16 1.20 -16.55
C SER A 13 7.02 0.93 -15.04
N SER A 14 7.68 1.75 -14.21
CA SER A 14 7.45 1.80 -12.76
C SER A 14 5.94 1.79 -12.53
N ARG A 15 5.44 0.82 -11.75
CA ARG A 15 3.99 0.70 -11.49
C ARG A 15 3.46 1.85 -10.65
N ALA A 16 4.33 2.61 -10.00
CA ALA A 16 4.01 3.76 -9.16
C ALA A 16 4.62 5.05 -9.72
N TRP A 17 3.97 6.19 -9.46
CA TRP A 17 4.49 7.50 -9.86
C TRP A 17 5.61 7.99 -8.93
N PHE A 18 5.58 7.56 -7.68
CA PHE A 18 6.68 7.73 -6.74
C PHE A 18 6.86 6.43 -5.95
N SER A 19 8.12 6.05 -5.70
CA SER A 19 8.46 4.92 -4.84
C SER A 19 9.75 5.19 -4.09
N ALA A 20 9.80 4.83 -2.82
CA ALA A 20 10.97 5.01 -1.98
C ALA A 20 10.93 4.04 -0.80
N SER A 21 12.05 3.88 -0.08
CA SER A 21 11.98 3.35 1.28
C SER A 21 11.21 4.31 2.19
N ILE A 22 10.59 3.82 3.26
CA ILE A 22 9.91 4.68 4.25
C ILE A 22 10.91 5.68 4.88
N GLU A 23 12.15 5.26 5.12
CA GLU A 23 13.19 6.16 5.62
C GLU A 23 13.45 7.32 4.65
N GLU A 24 13.67 7.01 3.37
CA GLU A 24 13.90 8.00 2.32
C GLU A 24 12.70 8.92 2.15
N PHE A 25 11.49 8.38 2.03
CA PHE A 25 10.25 9.15 1.96
C PHE A 25 10.12 10.16 3.10
N ARG A 26 10.47 9.76 4.34
CA ARG A 26 10.41 10.66 5.49
C ARG A 26 11.46 11.77 5.46
N ARG A 27 12.62 11.53 4.83
CA ARG A 27 13.72 12.51 4.73
C ARG A 27 13.57 13.42 3.53
N THR A 28 12.87 12.98 2.49
CA THR A 28 12.58 13.78 1.30
C THR A 28 11.57 14.87 1.62
N ASP A 29 11.80 16.05 1.05
CA ASP A 29 10.89 17.18 1.18
C ASP A 29 9.53 16.90 0.50
N ALA A 30 8.43 17.36 1.09
CA ALA A 30 7.08 17.07 0.61
C ALA A 30 6.82 17.65 -0.79
N GLU A 31 7.36 18.82 -1.09
CA GLU A 31 7.25 19.44 -2.42
C GLU A 31 8.07 18.68 -3.46
N THR A 32 9.18 18.05 -3.05
CA THR A 32 9.95 17.17 -3.93
C THR A 32 9.14 15.92 -4.28
N ILE A 33 8.55 15.24 -3.28
CA ILE A 33 7.69 14.07 -3.51
C ILE A 33 6.51 14.44 -4.40
N LEU A 34 5.85 15.56 -4.11
CA LEU A 34 4.78 16.12 -4.93
C LEU A 34 5.23 16.35 -6.37
N GLY A 35 6.42 16.92 -6.58
CA GLY A 35 6.98 17.13 -7.91
C GLY A 35 7.18 15.83 -8.69
N HIS A 36 7.60 14.75 -8.02
CA HIS A 36 7.68 13.42 -8.63
C HIS A 36 6.31 12.88 -9.04
N ILE A 37 5.31 12.97 -8.14
CA ILE A 37 3.94 12.51 -8.41
C ILE A 37 3.33 13.32 -9.58
N ALA A 38 3.43 14.65 -9.52
CA ALA A 38 2.86 15.55 -10.50
C ALA A 38 3.46 15.40 -11.91
N LYS A 39 4.71 14.94 -12.02
CA LYS A 39 5.37 14.68 -13.32
C LYS A 39 4.63 13.64 -14.17
N TYR A 40 3.92 12.71 -13.53
CA TYR A 40 3.19 11.64 -14.20
C TYR A 40 1.70 11.94 -14.35
N ALA A 41 1.23 13.10 -13.86
CA ALA A 41 -0.13 13.54 -14.09
C ALA A 41 -0.34 13.80 -15.59
N GLU A 42 -1.30 13.10 -16.19
CA GLU A 42 -1.62 13.20 -17.63
C GLU A 42 -2.30 14.52 -17.99
N TYR A 43 -2.78 15.27 -16.99
CA TYR A 43 -3.52 16.53 -17.13
C TYR A 43 -2.98 17.57 -16.16
N ASP A 44 -3.36 18.83 -16.39
CA ASP A 44 -3.04 19.94 -15.49
C ASP A 44 -3.49 19.62 -14.06
N VAL A 45 -2.52 19.56 -13.14
CA VAL A 45 -2.78 19.33 -11.73
C VAL A 45 -3.48 20.56 -11.15
N VAL A 46 -4.78 20.42 -10.88
CA VAL A 46 -5.55 21.45 -10.20
C VAL A 46 -5.14 21.57 -8.73
N LEU A 47 -5.32 22.75 -8.15
CA LEU A 47 -4.92 23.06 -6.76
C LEU A 47 -5.50 22.07 -5.74
N THR A 48 -6.72 21.58 -5.95
CA THR A 48 -7.37 20.61 -5.07
C THR A 48 -6.66 19.25 -5.07
N GLN A 49 -6.20 18.78 -6.23
CA GLN A 49 -5.45 17.53 -6.35
C GLN A 49 -4.07 17.65 -5.70
N ARG A 50 -3.37 18.77 -5.98
CA ARG A 50 -2.10 19.11 -5.32
C ARG A 50 -2.23 19.06 -3.79
N ASN A 51 -3.25 19.74 -3.24
CA ASN A 51 -3.48 19.80 -1.81
C ASN A 51 -3.85 18.44 -1.22
N THR A 52 -4.54 17.60 -1.99
CA THR A 52 -4.86 16.22 -1.60
C THR A 52 -3.59 15.40 -1.43
N TRP A 53 -2.66 15.44 -2.39
CA TRP A 53 -1.38 14.73 -2.27
C TRP A 53 -0.53 15.25 -1.11
N LEU A 54 -0.45 16.57 -0.90
CA LEU A 54 0.27 17.12 0.24
C LEU A 54 -0.31 16.65 1.58
N ALA A 55 -1.65 16.61 1.71
CA ALA A 55 -2.30 16.09 2.91
C ALA A 55 -1.96 14.60 3.14
N GLN A 56 -1.99 13.78 2.09
CA GLN A 56 -1.60 12.36 2.16
C GLN A 56 -0.14 12.20 2.62
N ILE A 57 0.78 12.96 2.01
CA ILE A 57 2.21 12.92 2.35
C ILE A 57 2.42 13.22 3.84
N GLU A 58 1.83 14.30 4.36
CA GLU A 58 2.01 14.69 5.76
C GLU A 58 1.38 13.70 6.74
N ILE A 59 0.20 13.16 6.43
CA ILE A 59 -0.42 12.09 7.23
C ILE A 59 0.50 10.88 7.33
N LEU A 60 1.08 10.44 6.20
CA LEU A 60 1.95 9.26 6.15
C LEU A 60 3.29 9.51 6.82
N ARG A 61 3.90 10.69 6.70
CA ARG A 61 5.17 11.01 7.39
C ARG A 61 5.04 10.91 8.90
N SER A 62 3.91 11.37 9.44
CA SER A 62 3.57 11.23 10.86
C SER A 62 3.36 9.76 11.22
N ALA A 63 2.53 9.06 10.46
CA ALA A 63 2.11 7.70 10.79
C ALA A 63 3.19 6.63 10.64
N LEU A 64 4.20 6.86 9.81
CA LEU A 64 5.25 5.90 9.50
C LEU A 64 6.56 6.15 10.25
N SER A 65 6.54 6.98 11.29
CA SER A 65 7.76 7.50 11.94
C SER A 65 8.69 6.46 12.54
N GLU A 66 8.17 5.29 12.93
CA GLU A 66 8.93 4.19 13.56
C GLU A 66 8.90 2.90 12.72
N LEU A 67 8.46 2.98 11.46
CA LEU A 67 8.25 1.82 10.60
C LEU A 67 9.32 1.73 9.51
N ASN A 68 9.68 0.49 9.18
CA ASN A 68 10.61 0.19 8.08
C ASN A 68 9.85 -0.54 6.97
N GLY A 69 10.14 -0.19 5.72
CA GLY A 69 9.45 -0.74 4.57
C GLY A 69 9.64 0.11 3.33
N ASP A 70 8.82 -0.17 2.32
CA ASP A 70 8.72 0.62 1.10
C ASP A 70 7.34 1.29 1.00
N ILE A 71 7.29 2.42 0.31
CA ILE A 71 6.08 3.17 0.01
C ILE A 71 6.01 3.48 -1.47
N PHE A 72 4.80 3.38 -2.03
CA PHE A 72 4.50 3.61 -3.44
C PHE A 72 3.26 4.49 -3.54
N PHE A 73 3.36 5.64 -4.22
CA PHE A 73 2.22 6.51 -4.49
C PHE A 73 1.68 6.29 -5.90
N GLU A 74 0.36 6.43 -6.06
CA GLU A 74 -0.33 6.34 -7.35
C GLU A 74 0.00 5.02 -8.06
N PHE A 75 -0.20 3.91 -7.32
CA PHE A 75 0.17 2.57 -7.77
C PHE A 75 -0.86 2.03 -8.76
N THR A 76 -0.41 1.69 -9.96
CA THR A 76 -1.24 1.24 -11.07
C THR A 76 -1.73 -0.20 -10.89
N VAL A 77 -3.05 -0.36 -11.01
CA VAL A 77 -3.76 -1.64 -11.03
C VAL A 77 -4.44 -1.83 -12.39
N PRO A 78 -3.73 -2.37 -13.40
CA PRO A 78 -4.19 -2.37 -14.79
C PRO A 78 -5.55 -3.05 -15.00
N ARG A 79 -5.83 -4.15 -14.29
CA ARG A 79 -7.09 -4.90 -14.44
C ARG A 79 -8.32 -4.13 -13.98
N LEU A 80 -8.14 -3.22 -13.02
CA LEU A 80 -9.22 -2.34 -12.55
C LEU A 80 -9.26 -1.01 -13.31
N GLY A 81 -8.23 -0.70 -14.11
CA GLY A 81 -8.10 0.58 -14.81
C GLY A 81 -7.98 1.77 -13.84
N ARG A 82 -7.44 1.56 -12.64
CA ARG A 82 -7.36 2.54 -11.54
C ARG A 82 -6.00 2.51 -10.86
N ARG A 83 -5.78 3.49 -9.98
CA ARG A 83 -4.60 3.57 -9.11
C ARG A 83 -5.01 3.49 -7.65
N ILE A 84 -4.18 2.81 -6.85
CA ILE A 84 -4.24 2.88 -5.39
C ILE A 84 -3.47 4.12 -4.98
N ASP A 85 -4.05 4.96 -4.12
CA ASP A 85 -3.40 6.19 -3.68
C ASP A 85 -2.02 5.89 -3.09
N VAL A 86 -1.96 4.94 -2.15
CA VAL A 86 -0.70 4.50 -1.55
C VAL A 86 -0.68 2.99 -1.32
N VAL A 87 0.43 2.36 -1.71
CA VAL A 87 0.78 1.00 -1.28
C VAL A 87 1.95 1.08 -0.30
N LEU A 88 1.82 0.43 0.85
CA LEU A 88 2.94 0.21 1.77
C LEU A 88 3.34 -1.25 1.78
N LEU A 89 4.63 -1.52 1.85
CA LEU A 89 5.18 -2.85 2.10
C LEU A 89 5.98 -2.84 3.39
N ILE A 90 5.42 -3.46 4.43
CA ILE A 90 6.03 -3.52 5.78
C ILE A 90 6.09 -4.98 6.21
N GLY A 91 7.31 -5.51 6.29
CA GLY A 91 7.54 -6.94 6.49
C GLY A 91 6.87 -7.77 5.39
N ALA A 92 6.04 -8.74 5.76
CA ALA A 92 5.27 -9.58 4.83
C ALA A 92 3.83 -9.08 4.59
N THR A 93 3.55 -7.81 4.90
CA THR A 93 2.21 -7.22 4.74
C THR A 93 2.24 -6.11 3.70
N VAL A 94 1.31 -6.20 2.74
CA VAL A 94 0.99 -5.14 1.78
C VAL A 94 -0.22 -4.38 2.29
N PHE A 95 -0.11 -3.07 2.42
CA PHE A 95 -1.24 -2.20 2.74
C PHE A 95 -1.69 -1.49 1.47
N ALA A 96 -2.95 -1.68 1.08
CA ALA A 96 -3.59 -0.91 0.01
C ALA A 96 -4.39 0.21 0.65
N ILE A 97 -3.93 1.45 0.52
CA ILE A 97 -4.49 2.61 1.21
C ILE A 97 -5.22 3.49 0.20
N GLU A 98 -6.47 3.78 0.50
CA GLU A 98 -7.30 4.76 -0.22
C GLU A 98 -7.60 5.93 0.73
N PHE A 99 -7.37 7.15 0.28
CA PHE A 99 -7.68 8.37 1.02
C PHE A 99 -8.95 9.04 0.49
N LYS A 100 -9.74 9.55 1.43
CA LYS A 100 -10.89 10.42 1.21
C LYS A 100 -10.67 11.70 2.03
N VAL A 101 -9.88 12.60 1.47
CA VAL A 101 -9.49 13.88 2.11
C VAL A 101 -10.70 14.81 2.20
N GLY A 102 -10.94 15.37 3.39
CA GLY A 102 -12.06 16.25 3.71
C GLY A 102 -13.39 15.52 3.99
N GLU A 103 -13.42 14.19 3.89
CA GLU A 103 -14.64 13.41 4.08
C GLU A 103 -14.84 13.05 5.55
N HIS A 104 -16.09 13.14 6.00
CA HIS A 104 -16.51 12.89 7.39
C HIS A 104 -17.08 11.46 7.60
N ASP A 105 -17.34 10.74 6.51
CA ASP A 105 -17.99 9.44 6.55
C ASP A 105 -17.27 8.42 5.65
N PHE A 106 -17.25 7.16 6.09
CA PHE A 106 -16.73 6.05 5.31
C PHE A 106 -17.79 5.56 4.32
N LYS A 107 -17.77 6.10 3.11
CA LYS A 107 -18.73 5.76 2.05
C LYS A 107 -18.56 4.31 1.59
N ARG A 108 -19.67 3.58 1.41
CA ARG A 108 -19.68 2.19 0.93
C ARG A 108 -18.90 2.01 -0.37
N ALA A 109 -19.06 2.93 -1.33
CA ALA A 109 -18.32 2.86 -2.59
C ALA A 109 -16.79 2.92 -2.40
N ALA A 110 -16.31 3.66 -1.39
CA ALA A 110 -14.88 3.73 -1.07
C ALA A 110 -14.38 2.46 -0.37
N LEU A 111 -15.24 1.84 0.44
CA LEU A 111 -14.98 0.52 1.06
C LEU A 111 -14.89 -0.58 0.00
N ASP A 112 -15.85 -0.62 -0.93
CA ASP A 112 -15.86 -1.57 -2.04
C ASP A 112 -14.61 -1.38 -2.91
N GLN A 113 -14.23 -0.13 -3.19
CA GLN A 113 -13.02 0.22 -3.95
C GLN A 113 -11.74 -0.32 -3.30
N VAL A 114 -11.51 -0.05 -2.02
CA VAL A 114 -10.28 -0.52 -1.35
C VAL A 114 -10.28 -2.05 -1.19
N TRP A 115 -11.46 -2.66 -1.07
CA TRP A 115 -11.61 -4.12 -1.06
C TRP A 115 -11.21 -4.73 -2.40
N ASP A 116 -11.69 -4.18 -3.52
CA ASP A 116 -11.31 -4.61 -4.87
C ASP A 116 -9.80 -4.51 -5.09
N TYR A 117 -9.15 -3.47 -4.56
CA TYR A 117 -7.69 -3.34 -4.60
C TYR A 117 -6.97 -4.46 -3.88
N ALA A 118 -7.41 -4.82 -2.67
CA ALA A 118 -6.81 -5.91 -1.92
C ALA A 118 -6.96 -7.25 -2.63
N LEU A 119 -8.15 -7.53 -3.19
CA LEU A 119 -8.41 -8.73 -3.96
C LEU A 119 -7.58 -8.79 -5.23
N ASP A 120 -7.41 -7.67 -5.94
CA ASP A 120 -6.58 -7.63 -7.15
C ASP A 120 -5.12 -7.91 -6.81
N LEU A 121 -4.56 -7.23 -5.79
CA LEU A 121 -3.18 -7.43 -5.36
C LEU A 121 -2.92 -8.87 -4.90
N LYS A 122 -3.86 -9.49 -4.17
CA LYS A 122 -3.75 -10.88 -3.74
C LYS A 122 -3.72 -11.86 -4.90
N ASN A 123 -4.53 -11.60 -5.94
CA ASN A 123 -4.73 -12.53 -7.05
C ASN A 123 -3.87 -12.20 -8.30
N PHE A 124 -3.00 -11.19 -8.26
CA PHE A 124 -2.18 -10.80 -9.43
C PHE A 124 -0.90 -11.63 -9.60
N HIS A 125 -0.24 -12.04 -8.52
CA HIS A 125 1.08 -12.68 -8.60
C HIS A 125 1.20 -13.90 -7.68
N GLU A 126 1.94 -14.91 -8.12
CA GLU A 126 2.25 -16.08 -7.29
C GLU A 126 2.95 -15.67 -5.98
N ALA A 127 3.84 -14.67 -6.05
CA ALA A 127 4.52 -14.10 -4.90
C ALA A 127 3.59 -13.45 -3.86
N SER A 128 2.38 -12.99 -4.25
CA SER A 128 1.41 -12.42 -3.29
C SER A 128 0.56 -13.48 -2.57
N HIS A 129 0.68 -14.77 -2.93
CA HIS A 129 -0.04 -15.83 -2.21
C HIS A 129 0.47 -16.00 -0.77
N ALA A 130 1.76 -15.75 -0.53
CA ALA A 130 2.39 -15.87 0.78
C ALA A 130 2.35 -14.58 1.62
N VAL A 131 1.82 -13.48 1.09
CA VAL A 131 1.79 -12.18 1.77
C VAL A 131 0.39 -11.88 2.31
N PHE A 132 0.37 -11.12 3.40
CA PHE A 132 -0.86 -10.56 3.93
C PHE A 132 -1.22 -9.29 3.16
N VAL A 133 -2.51 -9.08 2.89
CA VAL A 133 -2.99 -7.86 2.21
C VAL A 133 -4.00 -7.17 3.09
N ALA A 134 -3.75 -5.90 3.40
CA ALA A 134 -4.53 -5.07 4.32
C ALA A 134 -5.09 -3.83 3.59
N PRO A 135 -6.36 -3.86 3.18
CA PRO A 135 -7.04 -2.67 2.68
C PRO A 135 -7.36 -1.69 3.81
N ILE A 136 -6.95 -0.43 3.65
CA ILE A 136 -7.23 0.65 4.60
C ILE A 136 -7.90 1.81 3.87
N LEU A 137 -9.08 2.19 4.32
CA LEU A 137 -9.76 3.41 3.90
C LEU A 137 -9.54 4.50 4.96
N ILE A 138 -8.98 5.63 4.54
CA ILE A 138 -8.76 6.80 5.39
C ILE A 138 -9.76 7.88 5.03
N ALA A 139 -10.56 8.34 5.99
CA ALA A 139 -11.38 9.55 5.86
C ALA A 139 -10.85 10.59 6.85
N THR A 140 -10.37 11.74 6.35
CA THR A 140 -9.51 12.62 7.17
C THR A 140 -10.27 13.40 8.24
N GLU A 141 -11.58 13.61 8.04
CA GLU A 141 -12.43 14.38 8.95
C GLU A 141 -13.51 13.50 9.61
N ALA A 142 -13.39 12.17 9.48
CA ALA A 142 -14.33 11.24 10.06
C ALA A 142 -14.18 11.14 11.57
N ARG A 143 -15.25 10.69 12.23
CA ARG A 143 -15.19 10.34 13.66
C ARG A 143 -14.52 8.99 13.83
N SER A 144 -13.66 8.92 14.84
CA SER A 144 -13.05 7.67 15.31
C SER A 144 -14.11 6.62 15.59
N VAL A 145 -13.86 5.41 15.12
CA VAL A 145 -14.68 4.22 15.38
C VAL A 145 -13.78 3.10 15.90
N PRO A 146 -14.27 2.21 16.77
CA PRO A 146 -13.48 1.07 17.24
C PRO A 146 -12.93 0.25 16.06
N LEU A 147 -11.61 0.03 16.07
CA LEU A 147 -10.94 -0.71 15.01
C LEU A 147 -11.33 -2.19 15.03
N ALA A 148 -12.07 -2.61 14.01
CA ALA A 148 -12.44 -4.00 13.78
C ALA A 148 -11.43 -4.65 12.82
N ILE A 149 -10.61 -5.57 13.33
CA ILE A 149 -9.61 -6.27 12.52
C ILE A 149 -10.07 -7.72 12.31
N TYR A 150 -10.43 -8.03 11.07
CA TYR A 150 -10.79 -9.38 10.62
C TYR A 150 -9.90 -9.78 9.46
N ARG A 151 -9.53 -11.06 9.41
CA ARG A 151 -8.70 -11.63 8.34
C ARG A 151 -9.35 -12.93 7.86
N ASP A 152 -9.44 -13.07 6.55
CA ASP A 152 -9.87 -14.30 5.89
C ASP A 152 -8.68 -15.30 5.80
N ASP A 153 -8.96 -16.58 5.54
CA ASP A 153 -7.97 -17.65 5.57
C ASP A 153 -6.85 -17.51 4.52
N ASP A 154 -7.14 -16.80 3.43
CA ASP A 154 -6.18 -16.50 2.37
C ASP A 154 -5.20 -15.37 2.74
N GLY A 155 -5.28 -14.82 3.96
CA GLY A 155 -4.41 -13.76 4.45
C GLY A 155 -4.83 -12.35 4.03
N VAL A 156 -6.01 -12.18 3.44
CA VAL A 156 -6.58 -10.86 3.16
C VAL A 156 -7.37 -10.36 4.37
N TYR A 157 -7.06 -9.16 4.85
CA TYR A 157 -7.82 -8.50 5.91
C TYR A 157 -9.05 -7.81 5.36
N ARG A 158 -10.18 -7.81 6.08
CA ARG A 158 -11.35 -7.00 5.72
C ARG A 158 -11.01 -5.51 5.79
N PRO A 159 -11.65 -4.64 4.96
CA PRO A 159 -11.35 -3.22 4.92
C PRO A 159 -11.39 -2.58 6.31
N LEU A 160 -10.29 -1.90 6.67
CA LEU A 160 -10.21 -1.12 7.88
C LEU A 160 -10.57 0.33 7.57
N THR A 161 -11.47 0.90 8.34
CA THR A 161 -11.79 2.33 8.31
C THR A 161 -11.02 3.03 9.41
N VAL A 162 -10.19 4.00 9.05
CA VAL A 162 -9.39 4.73 10.03
C VAL A 162 -9.41 6.22 9.75
N THR A 163 -9.24 7.00 10.80
CA THR A 163 -8.86 8.40 10.75
C THR A 163 -7.32 8.52 10.71
N PRO A 164 -6.76 9.69 10.35
CA PRO A 164 -5.31 9.87 10.28
C PRO A 164 -4.57 9.55 11.59
N THR A 165 -5.18 9.84 12.74
CA THR A 165 -4.59 9.58 14.07
C THR A 165 -4.62 8.10 14.46
N GLU A 166 -5.49 7.31 13.85
CA GLU A 166 -5.63 5.87 14.12
C GLU A 166 -4.73 5.01 13.20
N LEU A 167 -4.30 5.56 12.06
CA LEU A 167 -3.47 4.87 11.08
C LEU A 167 -2.21 4.19 11.67
N PRO A 168 -1.40 4.82 12.55
CA PRO A 168 -0.20 4.19 13.09
C PRO A 168 -0.55 2.93 13.89
N ALA A 169 -1.57 3.02 14.75
CA ALA A 169 -2.03 1.91 15.58
C ALA A 169 -2.61 0.78 14.74
N ALA A 170 -3.35 1.11 13.67
CA ALA A 170 -3.90 0.12 12.74
C ALA A 170 -2.79 -0.65 12.00
N ILE A 171 -1.77 0.05 11.50
CA ILE A 171 -0.63 -0.60 10.84
C ILE A 171 0.11 -1.51 11.81
N ALA A 172 0.44 -1.02 13.01
CA ALA A 172 1.13 -1.81 14.03
C ALA A 172 0.35 -3.08 14.41
N ALA A 173 -0.96 -2.94 14.64
CA ALA A 173 -1.86 -4.03 14.99
C ALA A 173 -1.94 -5.12 13.91
N ILE A 174 -1.88 -4.74 12.63
CA ILE A 174 -1.85 -5.70 11.51
C ILE A 174 -0.49 -6.36 11.41
N VAL A 175 0.60 -5.59 11.48
CA VAL A 175 1.97 -6.15 11.41
C VAL A 175 2.18 -7.18 12.52
N GLU A 176 1.72 -6.91 13.75
CA GLU A 176 1.81 -7.83 14.87
C GLU A 176 1.01 -9.14 14.61
N ARG A 177 -0.23 -9.05 14.14
CA ARG A 177 -1.08 -10.22 13.82
C ARG A 177 -0.53 -11.06 12.68
N SER A 178 0.05 -10.40 11.68
CA SER A 178 0.74 -11.04 10.56
C SER A 178 2.00 -11.80 11.01
N GLN A 179 2.65 -11.38 12.11
CA GLN A 179 3.76 -12.12 12.73
C GLN A 179 3.27 -13.23 13.68
N GLY A 180 2.15 -13.02 14.39
CA GLY A 180 1.60 -13.92 15.41
C GLY A 180 0.98 -15.22 14.88
N SER A 181 0.65 -15.29 13.59
CA SER A 181 0.10 -16.49 12.94
C SER A 181 1.10 -17.67 12.84
N HIS A 182 2.31 -17.51 13.39
CA HIS A 182 3.34 -18.54 13.47
C HIS A 182 3.37 -19.32 14.80
N ARG A 183 2.58 -18.94 15.81
CA ARG A 183 2.71 -19.49 17.18
C ARG A 183 1.73 -20.59 17.58
N SER A 184 0.73 -20.95 16.76
CA SER A 184 -0.34 -21.87 17.16
C SER A 184 -0.37 -23.24 16.48
N ASP A 185 0.65 -23.64 15.71
CA ASP A 185 0.71 -24.96 15.03
C ASP A 185 1.98 -25.79 15.35
N GLN A 186 2.61 -25.59 16.51
CA GLN A 186 3.71 -26.46 16.96
C GLN A 186 3.36 -27.29 18.20
N LEU A 187 2.43 -28.23 18.03
CA LEU A 187 2.31 -29.44 18.84
C LEU A 187 1.92 -30.58 17.89
N GLY A 188 2.91 -31.13 17.17
CA GLY A 188 2.72 -32.21 16.21
C GLY A 188 3.98 -32.50 15.40
N ASP A 189 4.88 -33.26 16.01
CA ASP A 189 5.96 -34.11 15.48
C ASP A 189 6.63 -33.85 14.09
N SER A 190 7.96 -33.86 14.15
CA SER A 190 8.96 -34.14 13.09
C SER A 190 9.29 -33.09 12.00
N THR A 191 10.49 -32.50 12.17
CA THR A 191 11.45 -31.99 11.17
C THR A 191 10.92 -31.10 10.05
N ILE A 192 10.82 -29.78 10.29
CA ILE A 192 10.81 -28.76 9.24
C ILE A 192 12.01 -27.83 9.44
N SER A 193 12.88 -27.82 8.43
CA SER A 193 13.94 -26.83 8.25
C SER A 193 13.32 -25.43 8.21
N SER A 194 13.49 -24.66 9.29
CA SER A 194 13.13 -23.25 9.34
C SER A 194 14.21 -22.44 8.61
N ASP A 195 14.18 -22.44 7.27
CA ASP A 195 15.16 -21.69 6.48
C ASP A 195 14.78 -20.19 6.40
N PRO A 196 15.55 -19.28 7.05
CA PRO A 196 15.30 -17.84 7.01
C PRO A 196 15.48 -17.23 5.62
N TYR A 197 16.04 -17.98 4.65
CA TYR A 197 16.29 -17.49 3.29
C TYR A 197 14.99 -17.28 2.49
N ASN A 198 13.94 -18.07 2.72
CA ASN A 198 12.70 -17.99 1.94
C ASN A 198 11.91 -16.68 2.19
N ARG A 199 11.95 -16.13 3.42
CA ARG A 199 11.14 -14.95 3.79
C ARG A 199 11.71 -13.63 3.29
N ARG A 200 13.06 -13.50 3.29
CA ARG A 200 13.71 -12.35 2.64
C ARG A 200 13.47 -12.40 1.14
N SER A 201 13.50 -13.60 0.55
CA SER A 201 13.16 -13.80 -0.86
C SER A 201 11.72 -13.40 -1.20
N SER A 202 10.72 -13.67 -0.35
CA SER A 202 9.34 -13.25 -0.61
C SER A 202 9.14 -11.73 -0.56
N SER A 203 9.73 -11.03 0.43
CA SER A 203 9.67 -9.56 0.48
C SER A 203 10.41 -8.92 -0.69
N ILE A 204 11.58 -9.44 -1.06
CA ILE A 204 12.36 -8.96 -2.20
C ILE A 204 11.64 -9.25 -3.52
N ALA A 205 11.05 -10.44 -3.68
CA ALA A 205 10.26 -10.81 -4.85
C ALA A 205 8.99 -9.95 -4.97
N LEU A 206 8.37 -9.60 -3.84
CA LEU A 206 7.23 -8.70 -3.82
C LEU A 206 7.64 -7.25 -4.13
N CYS A 207 8.72 -6.72 -3.54
CA CYS A 207 9.29 -5.44 -3.94
C CYS A 207 9.60 -5.43 -5.45
N ALA A 208 10.15 -6.51 -5.98
CA ALA A 208 10.45 -6.66 -7.40
C ALA A 208 9.21 -6.85 -8.29
N ALA A 209 8.10 -7.37 -7.74
CA ALA A 209 6.82 -7.46 -8.45
C ALA A 209 6.04 -6.13 -8.40
N LEU A 210 6.27 -5.32 -7.37
CA LEU A 210 5.67 -4.00 -7.20
C LEU A 210 6.46 -2.87 -7.89
N ARG A 211 7.76 -3.05 -8.14
CA ARG A 211 8.62 -2.10 -8.87
C ARG A 211 8.62 -2.40 -10.37
#